data_AF-A0A829D2T9-F1
#
_entry.id   AF-A0A829D2T9-F1
#
_cell.length_a   1.000
_cell.length_b   1.000
_cell.length_c   1.000
_cell.angle_alpha   90.00
_cell.angle_beta   90.00
_cell.angle_gamma   90.00
#
_symmetry.space_group_name_H-M   'P 1'
#
loop_
_entity.id
_entity.type
_entity.pdbx_description
1 polymer ?
#
loop_
_entity_poly.entity_id
_entity_poly.type
_entity_poly.pdbx_seq_one_letter_code
_entity_poly.pdbx_strand_id
1 'polypeptide(L)'
;SRDRFGKKPFYYTNQSSCFAFSSELTALKNNINLTLTISKKSLQKYFGYNYIPAPNTLYKEVKKLPGGYNLIFNISTGGIRLEKYWGFKIEPSIGLSKKNEVIIAETIYDLLEKSVKRRLVSDVPLGFF
;
A
#
# COMPACT_ATOMS: atom_id res chain seq x y z
N SER A 1 1.26 10.44 -0.96
CA SER A 1 0.92 9.49 0.13
C SER A 1 0.40 8.19 -0.45
N ARG A 2 0.53 7.06 0.25
CA ARG A 2 -0.09 5.79 -0.16
C ARG A 2 -1.33 5.52 0.68
N ASP A 3 -2.38 4.96 0.06
CA ASP A 3 -3.66 4.68 0.71
C ASP A 3 -3.52 3.84 1.98
N ARG A 4 -4.54 3.94 2.85
CA ARG A 4 -4.56 3.37 4.21
C ARG A 4 -4.15 1.90 4.26
N PHE A 5 -4.69 1.08 3.35
CA PHE A 5 -4.42 -0.36 3.27
C PHE A 5 -3.31 -0.73 2.28
N GLY A 6 -2.75 0.25 1.57
CA GLY A 6 -1.75 0.02 0.53
C GLY A 6 -2.30 -0.73 -0.69
N LYS A 7 -3.60 -0.60 -1.00
CA LYS A 7 -4.22 -1.21 -2.19
C LYS A 7 -3.52 -0.76 -3.48
N LYS A 8 -3.24 0.53 -3.62
CA LYS A 8 -2.59 1.07 -4.82
C LYS A 8 -1.07 0.93 -4.67
N PRO A 9 -0.36 0.31 -5.61
CA PRO A 9 1.08 0.18 -5.49
C PRO A 9 1.76 1.55 -5.54
N PHE A 10 2.83 1.70 -4.76
CA PHE A 10 3.69 2.88 -4.77
C PHE A 10 5.12 2.42 -4.49
N TYR A 11 5.96 2.51 -5.51
CA TYR A 11 7.36 2.15 -5.49
C TYR A 11 8.21 3.39 -5.62
N TYR A 12 9.35 3.44 -4.94
CA TYR A 12 10.27 4.56 -5.02
C TYR A 12 11.71 4.11 -4.84
N THR A 13 12.63 4.91 -5.37
CA THR A 13 14.07 4.75 -5.19
C THR A 13 14.72 6.12 -5.08
N ASN A 14 15.87 6.18 -4.40
CA ASN A 14 16.69 7.38 -4.29
C ASN A 14 18.15 6.92 -4.37
N GLN A 15 18.72 6.99 -5.56
CA GLN A 15 20.07 6.53 -5.86
C GLN A 15 20.70 7.46 -6.89
N SER A 16 22.03 7.61 -6.88
CA SER A 16 22.75 8.39 -7.89
C SER A 16 22.21 9.82 -8.07
N SER A 17 21.84 10.47 -6.96
CA SER A 17 21.19 11.80 -6.96
C SER A 17 19.88 11.87 -7.76
N CYS A 18 19.25 10.73 -8.02
CA CYS A 18 17.99 10.60 -8.73
C CYS A 18 16.93 9.98 -7.81
N PHE A 19 15.87 10.75 -7.56
CA PHE A 19 14.65 10.25 -6.95
C PHE A 19 13.64 9.89 -8.03
N ALA A 20 13.11 8.67 -7.98
CA ALA A 20 12.08 8.21 -8.89
C ALA A 20 11.00 7.43 -8.14
N PHE A 21 9.76 7.52 -8.62
CA PHE A 21 8.62 6.76 -8.10
C PHE A 21 7.70 6.29 -9.22
N SER A 22 6.96 5.21 -8.97
CA SER A 22 5.98 4.67 -9.91
C SER A 22 4.95 3.76 -9.22
N SER A 23 3.80 3.57 -9.85
CA SER A 23 2.83 2.53 -9.49
C SER A 23 3.23 1.13 -9.99
N GLU A 24 4.29 1.02 -10.80
CA GLU A 24 4.76 -0.26 -11.34
C GLU A 24 6.28 -0.38 -11.23
N LEU A 25 6.77 -1.58 -10.88
CA LEU A 25 8.21 -1.84 -10.78
C LEU A 25 8.90 -1.85 -12.14
N THR A 26 8.18 -2.28 -13.19
CA THR A 26 8.65 -2.33 -14.58
C THR A 26 8.98 -0.94 -15.11
N ALA A 27 8.19 0.07 -14.79
CA ALA A 27 8.45 1.46 -15.18
C ALA A 27 9.78 2.01 -14.64
N LEU A 28 10.21 1.57 -13.44
CA LEU A 28 11.52 1.92 -12.89
C LEU A 28 12.67 1.16 -13.56
N LYS A 29 12.41 -0.03 -14.12
CA LYS A 29 13.44 -0.87 -14.76
C LYS A 29 14.03 -0.25 -16.02
N ASN A 30 13.27 0.56 -16.73
CA ASN A 30 13.69 1.11 -18.03
C ASN A 30 14.50 2.41 -17.90
N ASN A 31 14.85 2.86 -16.69
CA ASN A 31 15.60 4.08 -16.47
C ASN A 31 17.11 3.78 -16.42
N ILE A 32 17.88 4.38 -17.33
CA ILE A 32 19.32 4.14 -17.50
C ILE A 32 20.17 4.53 -16.28
N ASN A 33 19.64 5.41 -15.42
CA ASN A 33 20.34 5.90 -14.23
C ASN A 33 20.08 5.05 -12.97
N LEU A 34 19.29 3.98 -13.07
CA LEU A 34 18.92 3.15 -11.93
C LEU A 34 19.64 1.80 -11.97
N THR A 35 20.32 1.47 -10.88
CA THR A 35 20.79 0.11 -10.62
C THR A 35 19.69 -0.68 -9.93
N LEU A 36 19.37 -1.86 -10.47
CA LEU A 36 18.35 -2.76 -9.94
C LEU A 36 18.90 -4.17 -9.80
N THR A 37 19.15 -4.60 -8.56
CA THR A 37 19.64 -5.95 -8.26
C THR A 37 18.59 -6.77 -7.53
N ILE A 38 18.44 -8.04 -7.92
CA ILE A 38 17.47 -8.93 -7.29
C ILE A 38 17.87 -9.21 -5.84
N SER A 39 16.91 -9.04 -4.94
CA SER A 39 17.05 -9.32 -3.52
C SER A 39 16.73 -10.79 -3.21
N LYS A 40 17.75 -11.59 -2.89
CA LYS A 40 17.58 -12.97 -2.40
C LYS A 40 16.62 -13.04 -1.20
N LYS A 41 16.73 -12.09 -0.27
CA LYS A 41 15.83 -11.97 0.89
C LYS A 41 14.37 -11.71 0.48
N SER A 42 14.16 -10.92 -0.57
CA SER A 42 12.80 -10.66 -1.07
C SER A 42 12.23 -11.88 -1.77
N LEU A 43 13.05 -12.65 -2.50
CA LEU A 43 12.64 -13.94 -3.07
C LEU A 43 12.23 -14.93 -1.99
N GLN A 44 13.02 -15.05 -0.90
CA GLN A 44 12.65 -15.89 0.25
C GLN A 44 11.29 -15.49 0.83
N LYS A 45 11.03 -14.19 0.98
CA LYS A 45 9.72 -13.68 1.42
C LYS A 45 8.61 -14.02 0.43
N TYR A 46 8.88 -13.89 -0.86
CA TYR A 46 7.91 -14.25 -1.89
C TYR A 46 7.54 -15.73 -1.81
N PHE A 47 8.52 -16.63 -1.74
CA PHE A 47 8.25 -18.07 -1.61
C PHE A 47 7.62 -18.44 -0.26
N GLY A 48 7.97 -17.73 0.82
CA GLY A 48 7.42 -18.01 2.14
C GLY A 48 6.01 -17.44 2.37
N TYR A 49 5.67 -16.30 1.77
CA TYR A 49 4.41 -15.59 2.02
C TYR A 49 3.49 -15.48 0.80
N ASN A 50 3.92 -15.94 -0.37
CA ASN A 50 3.31 -15.67 -1.68
C ASN A 50 3.24 -14.18 -2.08
N TYR A 51 3.91 -13.29 -1.35
CA TYR A 51 4.09 -11.88 -1.72
C TYR A 51 5.32 -11.26 -1.04
N ILE A 52 5.76 -10.09 -1.53
CA ILE A 52 6.85 -9.33 -0.92
C ILE A 52 6.26 -8.19 -0.07
N PRO A 53 6.31 -8.25 1.28
CA PRO A 53 5.77 -7.22 2.15
C PRO A 53 6.57 -5.91 2.06
N ALA A 54 5.88 -4.79 2.21
CA ALA A 54 6.54 -3.49 2.38
C ALA A 54 7.48 -3.53 3.61
N PRO A 55 8.62 -2.81 3.59
CA PRO A 55 9.04 -1.89 2.54
C PRO A 55 9.78 -2.56 1.37
N ASN A 56 9.85 -3.90 1.33
CA ASN A 56 10.65 -4.60 0.31
C ASN A 56 9.94 -4.68 -1.05
N THR A 57 10.76 -4.80 -2.08
CA THR A 57 10.37 -5.16 -3.45
C THR A 57 11.28 -6.28 -3.95
N LEU A 58 11.10 -6.72 -5.20
CA LEU A 58 12.01 -7.67 -5.83
C LEU A 58 13.45 -7.11 -5.91
N TYR A 59 13.60 -5.79 -6.11
CA TYR A 59 14.89 -5.12 -6.24
C TYR A 59 15.37 -4.55 -4.89
N LYS A 60 16.67 -4.62 -4.61
CA LYS A 60 17.23 -4.13 -3.33
C LYS A 60 17.13 -2.61 -3.21
N GLU A 61 17.25 -1.91 -4.33
CA GLU A 61 17.37 -0.46 -4.46
C GLU A 61 16.00 0.23 -4.52
N VAL A 62 14.92 -0.53 -4.68
CA VAL A 62 13.55 -0.01 -4.76
C VAL A 62 12.77 -0.41 -3.51
N LYS A 63 12.13 0.58 -2.90
CA LYS A 63 11.27 0.41 -1.74
C LYS A 63 9.81 0.54 -2.13
N LYS A 64 8.96 -0.24 -1.45
CA LYS A 64 7.50 -0.15 -1.51
C LYS A 64 7.04 0.71 -0.34
N LEU A 65 6.41 1.86 -0.59
CA LEU A 65 5.92 2.73 0.48
C LEU A 65 4.86 1.98 1.30
N PRO A 66 4.94 1.85 2.64
CA PRO A 66 3.88 1.16 3.40
C PRO A 66 2.52 1.86 3.28
N GLY A 67 1.42 1.11 3.43
CA GLY A 67 0.07 1.69 3.46
C GLY A 67 -0.12 2.62 4.66
N GLY A 68 -0.81 3.75 4.46
CA GLY A 68 -1.02 4.74 5.52
C GLY A 68 0.19 5.63 5.81
N TYR A 69 1.15 5.72 4.88
CA TYR A 69 2.33 6.58 5.00
C TYR A 69 2.39 7.67 3.93
N ASN A 70 2.93 8.82 4.33
CA ASN A 70 3.44 9.87 3.48
C ASN A 70 4.92 9.60 3.20
N LEU A 71 5.34 9.91 1.97
CA LEU A 71 6.75 10.06 1.62
C LEU A 71 6.97 11.53 1.32
N ILE A 72 7.89 12.14 2.05
CA ILE A 72 8.29 13.54 1.90
C ILE A 72 9.71 13.53 1.35
N PHE A 73 9.87 14.03 0.13
CA PHE A 73 11.17 14.19 -0.50
C PHE A 73 11.59 15.66 -0.43
N ASN A 74 12.76 15.91 0.14
CA ASN A 74 13.34 17.25 0.18
C ASN A 74 14.22 17.43 -1.07
N ILE A 75 13.83 18.37 -1.93
CA ILE A 75 14.52 18.61 -3.21
C ILE A 75 15.91 19.23 -3.00
N SER A 76 16.11 20.08 -1.98
CA SER A 76 17.40 20.72 -1.75
C SER A 76 18.43 19.80 -1.12
N THR A 77 18.01 18.85 -0.28
CA THR A 77 18.93 17.91 0.40
C THR A 77 18.95 16.51 -0.21
N GLY A 78 17.98 16.18 -1.07
CA GLY A 78 17.76 14.81 -1.54
C GLY A 78 17.25 13.85 -0.45
N GLY A 79 16.89 14.37 0.73
CA GLY A 79 16.47 13.58 1.88
C GLY A 79 15.05 13.01 1.75
N ILE A 80 14.82 11.83 2.32
CA ILE A 80 13.49 11.22 2.39
C ILE A 80 13.06 11.07 3.85
N ARG A 81 11.88 11.57 4.18
CA ARG A 81 11.18 11.32 5.44
C ARG A 81 9.90 10.53 5.18
N LEU A 82 9.65 9.51 6.00
CA LEU A 82 8.38 8.78 5.99
C LEU A 82 7.57 9.17 7.22
N GLU A 83 6.29 9.47 7.03
CA GLU A 83 5.38 9.78 8.13
C GLU A 83 4.15 8.91 8.06
N LYS A 84 3.84 8.23 9.15
CA LYS A 84 2.61 7.45 9.26
C LYS A 84 1.45 8.41 9.52
N TYR A 85 0.53 8.53 8.57
CA TYR A 85 -0.69 9.31 8.75
C TYR A 85 -1.89 8.45 9.14
N TRP A 86 -1.79 7.13 8.95
CA TRP A 86 -2.84 6.19 9.33
C TRP A 86 -2.25 4.82 9.70
N GLY A 87 -2.87 4.15 10.66
CA GLY A 87 -2.63 2.75 10.93
C GLY A 87 -3.84 2.13 11.60
N PHE A 88 -4.21 0.94 11.14
CA PHE A 88 -5.22 0.17 11.83
C PHE A 88 -4.74 -0.16 13.24
N LYS A 89 -5.58 0.12 14.22
CA LYS A 89 -5.39 -0.29 15.61
C LYS A 89 -6.55 -1.21 15.97
N ILE A 90 -6.24 -2.39 16.47
CA ILE A 90 -7.23 -3.24 17.11
C ILE A 90 -7.42 -2.65 18.50
N GLU A 91 -8.52 -1.93 18.69
CA GLU A 91 -8.89 -1.43 20.01
C GLU A 91 -9.86 -2.42 20.65
N PRO A 92 -9.73 -2.71 21.96
CA PRO A 92 -10.72 -3.49 22.68
C PRO A 92 -12.07 -2.84 22.46
N SER A 93 -13.04 -3.62 22.02
CA SER A 93 -14.37 -3.12 21.72
C SER A 93 -15.16 -2.88 23.00
N ILE A 94 -14.83 -1.79 23.69
CA ILE A 94 -15.54 -1.33 24.87
C ILE A 94 -16.98 -1.02 24.45
N GLY A 95 -17.91 -1.93 24.74
CA GLY A 95 -19.34 -1.80 24.43
C GLY A 95 -19.90 -2.70 23.31
N LEU A 96 -19.08 -3.45 22.56
CA LEU A 96 -19.63 -4.48 21.65
C LEU A 96 -20.30 -5.62 22.43
N SER A 97 -19.79 -5.99 23.61
CA SER A 97 -20.44 -6.98 24.48
C SER A 97 -21.81 -6.53 25.00
N LYS A 98 -22.12 -5.23 24.93
CA LYS A 98 -23.42 -4.66 25.32
C LYS A 98 -24.38 -4.50 24.13
N LYS A 99 -23.91 -4.66 22.89
CA LYS A 99 -24.76 -4.65 21.70
C LYS A 99 -25.25 -6.07 21.42
N ASN A 100 -26.54 -6.19 21.09
CA ASN A 100 -27.09 -7.46 20.60
C ASN A 100 -26.47 -7.78 19.23
N GLU A 101 -26.24 -9.06 18.96
CA GLU A 101 -25.73 -9.62 17.70
C GLU A 101 -26.47 -9.06 16.47
N VAL A 102 -27.79 -8.88 16.55
CA VAL A 102 -28.62 -8.32 15.48
C VAL A 102 -28.11 -6.94 15.04
N ILE A 103 -27.79 -6.05 15.99
CA ILE A 103 -27.30 -4.70 15.69
C ILE A 103 -25.93 -4.76 15.02
N ILE A 104 -25.08 -5.70 15.43
CA ILE A 104 -23.75 -5.89 14.85
C ILE A 104 -23.88 -6.37 13.40
N ALA A 105 -24.74 -7.36 13.15
CA ALA A 105 -25.01 -7.88 11.82
C ALA A 105 -25.55 -6.79 10.88
N GLU A 106 -26.54 -6.01 11.32
CA GLU A 106 -27.09 -4.88 10.56
C GLU A 106 -26.02 -3.82 10.25
N THR A 107 -25.17 -3.49 11.24
CA THR A 107 -24.07 -2.53 11.04
C THR A 107 -23.08 -3.03 9.99
N ILE A 108 -22.72 -4.31 10.03
CA ILE A 108 -21.82 -4.91 9.03
C ILE A 108 -22.46 -4.86 7.65
N TYR A 109 -23.75 -5.21 7.54
CA TYR A 109 -24.48 -5.19 6.28
C TYR A 109 -24.55 -3.78 5.68
N ASP A 110 -24.91 -2.77 6.48
CA ASP A 110 -24.95 -1.37 6.06
C ASP A 110 -23.58 -0.86 5.58
N LEU A 111 -22.51 -1.16 6.34
CA LEU A 111 -21.14 -0.78 5.96
C LEU A 111 -20.71 -1.47 4.66
N LEU A 112 -21.04 -2.75 4.49
CA LEU A 112 -20.75 -3.51 3.28
C LEU A 112 -21.49 -2.91 2.09
N GLU A 113 -22.80 -2.69 2.20
CA GLU A 113 -23.63 -2.12 1.14
C GLU A 113 -23.11 -0.73 0.72
N LYS A 114 -22.81 0.15 1.67
CA LYS A 114 -22.20 1.46 1.41
C LYS A 114 -20.84 1.32 0.72
N SER A 115 -20.03 0.34 1.11
CA SER A 115 -18.72 0.11 0.49
C SER A 115 -18.82 -0.36 -0.97
N VAL A 116 -19.83 -1.18 -1.28
CA VAL A 116 -20.12 -1.65 -2.64
C VAL A 116 -20.65 -0.49 -3.48
N LYS A 117 -21.68 0.23 -3.02
CA LYS A 117 -22.27 1.38 -3.74
C LYS A 117 -21.22 2.40 -4.17
N ARG A 118 -20.25 2.72 -3.30
CA ARG A 118 -19.13 3.64 -3.61
C ARG A 118 -18.22 3.17 -4.76
N ARG A 119 -18.25 1.90 -5.12
CA ARG A 119 -17.42 1.27 -6.17
C ARG A 119 -18.22 0.92 -7.42
N LEU A 120 -19.52 1.22 -7.46
CA LEU A 120 -20.39 0.99 -8.61
C LEU A 120 -20.43 2.16 -9.61
N VAL A 121 -19.74 3.27 -9.32
CA VAL A 121 -19.64 4.38 -10.28
C VAL A 121 -18.67 3.95 -11.40
N SER A 122 -19.18 3.82 -12.61
CA SER A 122 -18.43 3.39 -13.79
C SER A 122 -19.05 4.00 -15.05
N ASP A 123 -18.21 4.47 -15.97
CA ASP A 123 -18.62 4.96 -17.29
C ASP A 123 -18.79 3.82 -18.31
N VAL A 124 -18.49 2.58 -17.89
CA VAL A 124 -18.57 1.35 -18.68
C VAL A 124 -19.32 0.26 -17.90
N PRO A 125 -19.87 -0.78 -18.56
CA PRO A 125 -20.51 -1.89 -17.85
C PRO A 125 -19.59 -2.53 -16.80
N LEU A 126 -20.16 -2.82 -15.63
CA LEU A 126 -19.44 -3.45 -14.51
C LEU A 126 -19.44 -4.97 -14.63
N GLY A 127 -18.26 -5.58 -14.52
CA GLY A 127 -18.10 -7.01 -14.33
C GLY A 127 -18.06 -7.39 -12.84
N PHE A 128 -18.64 -8.53 -12.50
CA PHE A 128 -18.59 -9.15 -11.17
C PHE A 128 -18.04 -10.57 -11.32
N PHE A 129 -17.11 -10.97 -10.44
CA PHE A 129 -16.41 -12.26 -10.45
C PHE A 129 -16.51 -12.92 -9.07
#